data_AF-A0A820IC95-F1
#
_entry.id   AF-A0A820IC95-F1
#
_cell.length_a   1.000
_cell.length_b   1.000
_cell.length_c   1.000
_cell.angle_alpha   90.00
_cell.angle_beta   90.00
_cell.angle_gamma   90.00
#
_symmetry.space_group_name_H-M   'P 1'
#
loop_
_entity.id
_entity.type
_entity.pdbx_description
1 polymer ?
#
loop_
_entity_poly.entity_id
_entity_poly.type
_entity_poly.pdbx_seq_one_letter_code
_entity_poly.pdbx_strand_id
1 'polypeptide(L)'
;MITSDELPSIPSTAFKDLQISNHEDLYTLSNHKQMKTISYMESQFENPMHTDGFNDRVTQQKVLLEQADAIDNRIYGTVKLYSIGLHKQVKIRLTTDNWISSRDSYATYIPNSHDGTYDRFSFILEINRDRICAGNNIQFCICYESFNGLEYWDNNNQENYRFNCLSRTIPDYSI
;
A
#
# COMPACT_ATOMS: atom_id res chain seq x y z
N MET A 1 11.12 61.35 -10.38
CA MET A 1 10.76 59.93 -10.19
C MET A 1 11.80 59.10 -10.92
N ILE A 2 12.60 58.20 -10.35
CA ILE A 2 12.86 57.70 -8.99
C ILE A 2 14.38 57.40 -8.95
N THR A 3 15.00 57.64 -7.82
CA THR A 3 16.43 57.48 -7.50
C THR A 3 16.87 56.02 -7.40
N SER A 4 18.11 55.77 -7.81
CA SER A 4 18.83 54.50 -7.80
C SER A 4 19.05 53.93 -6.39
N ASP A 5 18.97 52.60 -6.29
CA ASP A 5 19.31 51.75 -5.15
C ASP A 5 20.76 51.96 -4.66
N GLU A 6 20.92 52.11 -3.34
CA GLU A 6 22.20 51.89 -2.67
C GLU A 6 21.94 51.00 -1.43
N LEU A 7 22.58 49.82 -1.40
CA LEU A 7 22.43 48.86 -0.30
C LEU A 7 23.24 49.33 0.93
N PRO A 8 22.75 49.11 2.16
CA PRO A 8 23.44 49.55 3.37
C PRO A 8 24.72 48.73 3.63
N SER A 9 25.81 49.43 4.00
CA SER A 9 27.10 48.82 4.34
C SER A 9 27.18 48.42 5.82
N ILE A 10 27.60 47.17 6.07
CA ILE A 10 27.80 46.62 7.41
C ILE A 10 29.18 47.05 7.94
N PRO A 11 29.29 47.63 9.15
CA PRO A 11 30.57 48.06 9.72
C PRO A 11 31.44 46.87 10.15
N SER A 12 32.76 46.98 9.94
CA SER A 12 33.78 45.95 10.17
C SER A 12 33.86 45.44 11.62
N THR A 13 33.32 46.21 12.57
CA THR A 13 33.27 45.87 14.00
C THR A 13 32.31 44.72 14.32
N ALA A 14 31.32 44.45 13.46
CA ALA A 14 30.38 43.34 13.63
C ALA A 14 31.06 41.96 13.54
N PHE A 15 32.27 41.87 12.96
CA PHE A 15 33.00 40.61 12.79
C PHE A 15 33.90 40.23 13.97
N LYS A 16 34.06 41.10 14.98
CA LYS A 16 34.95 40.83 16.13
C LYS A 16 34.38 39.85 17.16
N ASP A 17 33.07 39.64 17.19
CA ASP A 17 32.39 38.75 18.15
C ASP A 17 32.33 37.27 17.69
N LEU A 18 32.86 36.96 16.50
CA LEU A 18 32.95 35.60 15.97
C LEU A 18 34.35 35.03 16.23
N GLN A 19 34.62 34.66 17.48
CA GLN A 19 35.71 33.73 17.79
C GLN A 19 35.12 32.36 18.13
N ILE A 20 34.75 31.60 17.09
CA ILE A 20 34.65 30.15 17.21
C ILE A 20 35.99 29.59 16.76
N SER A 21 36.81 29.23 17.74
CA SER A 21 38.01 28.42 17.54
C SER A 21 37.63 27.06 16.95
N ASN A 22 38.29 26.72 15.84
CA ASN A 22 38.30 25.44 15.11
C ASN A 22 37.03 25.07 14.35
N HIS A 23 37.01 25.51 13.08
CA HIS A 23 35.96 25.30 12.09
C HIS A 23 35.91 23.89 11.46
N GLU A 24 36.77 22.95 11.87
CA GLU A 24 36.77 21.56 11.34
C GLU A 24 36.07 20.53 12.24
N ASP A 25 35.94 20.81 13.55
CA ASP A 25 35.34 19.85 14.52
C ASP A 25 33.80 19.96 14.61
N LEU A 26 33.20 21.10 14.22
CA LEU A 26 31.73 21.29 14.29
C LEU A 26 30.97 20.80 13.05
N TYR A 27 31.64 20.64 11.90
CA TYR A 27 31.04 20.05 10.69
C TYR A 27 31.08 18.52 10.69
N THR A 28 32.02 17.91 11.42
CA THR A 28 32.12 16.46 11.57
C THR A 28 31.18 15.90 12.64
N LEU A 29 30.79 16.69 13.65
CA LEU A 29 29.92 16.25 14.75
C LEU A 29 28.41 16.54 14.59
N SER A 30 27.98 17.39 13.63
CA SER A 30 26.56 17.74 13.45
C SER A 30 25.83 17.03 12.30
N ASN A 31 26.50 16.14 11.56
CA ASN A 31 25.93 15.42 10.42
C ASN A 31 25.74 13.91 10.64
N HIS A 32 25.51 13.47 11.87
CA HIS A 32 24.80 12.20 12.08
C HIS A 32 23.34 12.40 11.70
N LYS A 33 23.06 12.46 10.40
CA LYS A 33 21.71 12.48 9.86
C LYS A 33 21.03 11.23 10.40
N GLN A 34 20.13 11.39 11.38
CA GLN A 34 19.44 10.27 11.98
C GLN A 34 18.70 9.56 10.86
N MET A 35 19.01 8.28 10.65
CA MET A 35 18.43 7.48 9.61
C MET A 35 17.26 6.71 10.22
N LYS A 36 16.10 6.74 9.58
CA LYS A 36 14.97 5.90 9.97
C LYS A 36 14.69 4.84 8.91
N THR A 37 14.39 3.64 9.37
CA THR A 37 13.92 2.56 8.51
C THR A 37 12.41 2.63 8.41
N ILE A 38 11.90 2.66 7.19
CA ILE A 38 10.47 2.52 6.93
C ILE A 38 10.20 1.19 6.24
N SER A 39 9.20 0.47 6.75
CA SER A 39 8.69 -0.75 6.10
C SER A 39 7.51 -0.40 5.20
N TYR A 40 7.40 -1.10 4.08
CA TYR A 40 6.30 -0.98 3.14
C TYR A 40 6.01 -2.32 2.46
N MET A 41 4.86 -2.42 1.82
CA MET A 41 4.45 -3.61 1.08
C MET A 41 4.43 -3.31 -0.41
N GLU A 42 4.92 -4.24 -1.22
CA GLU A 42 4.91 -4.15 -2.69
C GLU A 42 4.22 -5.37 -3.29
N SER A 43 3.27 -5.17 -4.20
CA SER A 43 2.56 -6.23 -4.89
C SER A 43 3.51 -7.07 -5.75
N GLN A 44 3.31 -8.38 -5.76
CA GLN A 44 4.10 -9.34 -6.57
C GLN A 44 3.23 -10.03 -7.64
N PHE A 45 2.22 -9.33 -8.12
CA PHE A 45 1.31 -9.81 -9.15
C PHE A 45 1.03 -8.68 -10.14
N GLU A 46 0.75 -9.05 -11.39
CA GLU A 46 0.23 -8.10 -12.37
C GLU A 46 -1.21 -7.74 -12.01
N ASN A 47 -1.56 -6.45 -12.08
CA ASN A 47 -2.91 -6.01 -11.78
C ASN A 47 -3.91 -6.71 -12.73
N PRO A 48 -4.85 -7.54 -12.24
CA PRO A 48 -5.68 -8.35 -13.11
C PRO A 48 -6.60 -7.55 -14.03
N MET A 49 -7.00 -6.32 -13.65
CA MET A 49 -7.80 -5.44 -14.50
C MET A 49 -7.04 -4.96 -15.74
N HIS A 50 -5.71 -4.93 -15.69
CA HIS A 50 -4.86 -4.50 -16.80
C HIS A 50 -4.43 -5.64 -17.74
N THR A 51 -4.84 -6.87 -17.45
CA THR A 51 -4.51 -8.04 -18.30
C THR A 51 -5.67 -8.41 -19.22
N ASP A 52 -5.33 -9.05 -20.34
CA ASP A 52 -6.28 -9.37 -21.41
C ASP A 52 -7.47 -10.20 -20.91
N GLY A 53 -8.64 -9.92 -21.51
CA GLY A 53 -9.87 -10.66 -21.26
C GLY A 53 -10.36 -10.61 -19.81
N PHE A 54 -10.04 -9.55 -19.04
CA PHE A 54 -10.42 -9.42 -17.63
C PHE A 54 -11.91 -9.74 -17.38
N ASN A 55 -12.83 -9.12 -18.13
CA ASN A 55 -14.26 -9.35 -17.97
C ASN A 55 -14.68 -10.79 -18.31
N ASP A 56 -14.07 -11.41 -19.32
CA ASP A 56 -14.33 -12.80 -19.68
C ASP A 56 -13.88 -13.73 -18.56
N ARG A 57 -12.72 -13.45 -17.95
CA ARG A 57 -12.22 -14.18 -16.78
C ARG A 57 -13.14 -13.99 -15.57
N VAL A 58 -13.63 -12.78 -15.30
CA VAL A 58 -14.64 -12.56 -14.24
C VAL A 58 -15.91 -13.39 -14.50
N THR A 59 -16.37 -13.43 -15.75
CA THR A 59 -17.57 -14.21 -16.12
C THR A 59 -17.35 -15.71 -15.94
N GLN A 60 -16.16 -16.22 -16.27
CA GLN A 60 -15.81 -17.63 -16.14
C GLN A 60 -15.61 -18.04 -14.68
N GLN A 61 -14.81 -17.27 -13.93
CA GLN A 61 -14.41 -17.59 -12.55
C GLN A 61 -15.40 -17.08 -11.49
N LYS A 62 -16.37 -16.26 -11.89
CA LYS A 62 -17.41 -15.60 -11.08
C LYS A 62 -16.92 -14.50 -10.14
N VAL A 63 -15.67 -14.56 -9.73
CA VAL A 63 -15.04 -13.54 -8.89
C VAL A 63 -13.60 -13.35 -9.35
N LEU A 64 -13.14 -12.10 -9.35
CA LEU A 64 -11.75 -11.78 -9.62
C LEU A 64 -11.36 -10.49 -8.91
N LEU A 65 -10.12 -10.39 -8.44
CA LEU A 65 -9.56 -9.12 -7.99
C LEU A 65 -9.56 -8.12 -9.15
N GLU A 66 -10.13 -6.93 -8.95
CA GLU A 66 -10.04 -5.82 -9.90
C GLU A 66 -8.73 -5.05 -9.68
N GLN A 67 -8.41 -4.70 -8.43
CA GLN A 67 -7.16 -4.04 -8.07
C GLN A 67 -6.89 -4.19 -6.57
N ALA A 68 -5.62 -4.13 -6.18
CA ALA A 68 -5.23 -3.99 -4.78
C ALA A 68 -3.91 -3.22 -4.64
N ASP A 69 -3.86 -2.37 -3.61
CA ASP A 69 -2.71 -1.55 -3.25
C ASP A 69 -2.48 -1.60 -1.75
N ALA A 70 -1.24 -1.34 -1.32
CA ALA A 70 -0.88 -1.32 0.08
C ALA A 70 -0.35 0.04 0.52
N ILE A 71 -0.85 0.52 1.66
CA ILE A 71 -0.40 1.75 2.30
C ILE A 71 -0.19 1.47 3.79
N ASP A 72 1.00 1.75 4.28
CA ASP A 72 1.41 1.47 5.66
C ASP A 72 1.17 -0.01 6.02
N ASN A 73 0.26 -0.29 6.95
CA ASN A 73 -0.07 -1.64 7.41
C ASN A 73 -1.39 -2.17 6.87
N ARG A 74 -1.90 -1.61 5.77
CA ARG A 74 -3.20 -1.97 5.20
C ARG A 74 -3.09 -2.29 3.72
N ILE A 75 -3.83 -3.30 3.29
CA ILE A 75 -4.07 -3.60 1.88
C ILE A 75 -5.52 -3.21 1.58
N TYR A 76 -5.70 -2.37 0.57
CA TYR A 76 -7.00 -1.97 0.04
C TYR A 76 -7.20 -2.67 -1.28
N GLY A 77 -8.42 -3.10 -1.57
CA GLY A 77 -8.70 -3.67 -2.87
C GLY A 77 -10.16 -3.60 -3.27
N THR A 78 -10.37 -3.75 -4.57
CA THR A 78 -11.69 -3.88 -5.19
C THR A 78 -11.76 -5.23 -5.88
N VAL A 79 -12.87 -5.92 -5.71
CA VAL A 79 -13.19 -7.21 -6.32
C VAL A 79 -14.33 -6.99 -7.30
N LYS A 80 -14.21 -7.58 -8.50
CA LYS A 80 -15.30 -7.63 -9.47
C LYS A 80 -15.96 -9.00 -9.44
N LEU A 81 -17.28 -9.00 -9.43
CA LEU A 81 -18.11 -10.19 -9.28
C LEU A 81 -19.06 -10.32 -10.46
N TYR A 82 -19.19 -11.51 -11.04
CA TYR A 82 -20.26 -11.80 -11.99
C TYR A 82 -21.59 -11.99 -11.24
N SER A 83 -22.59 -11.18 -11.58
CA SER A 83 -23.83 -11.11 -10.81
C SER A 83 -24.79 -12.27 -11.12
N ILE A 84 -24.84 -13.29 -10.26
CA ILE A 84 -25.73 -14.46 -10.42
C ILE A 84 -26.96 -14.50 -9.50
N GLY A 85 -27.12 -13.52 -8.61
CA GLY A 85 -28.25 -13.45 -7.67
C GLY A 85 -28.15 -12.24 -6.73
N LEU A 86 -29.18 -12.00 -5.92
CA LEU A 86 -29.25 -10.82 -5.04
C LEU A 86 -28.35 -10.94 -3.80
N HIS A 87 -28.33 -12.11 -3.16
CA HIS A 87 -27.48 -12.35 -2.00
C HIS A 87 -26.07 -12.74 -2.45
N LYS A 88 -25.10 -11.93 -2.04
CA LYS A 88 -23.69 -12.10 -2.39
C LYS A 88 -22.84 -11.87 -1.16
N GLN A 89 -21.93 -12.78 -0.89
CA GLN A 89 -20.97 -12.66 0.20
C GLN A 89 -19.58 -12.88 -0.35
N VAL A 90 -18.70 -11.91 -0.17
CA VAL A 90 -17.31 -11.97 -0.62
C VAL A 90 -16.41 -12.00 0.61
N LYS A 91 -15.66 -13.09 0.75
CA LYS A 91 -14.66 -13.34 1.79
C LYS A 91 -13.28 -13.13 1.20
N ILE A 92 -12.43 -12.42 1.91
CA ILE A 92 -11.00 -12.31 1.64
C ILE A 92 -10.28 -13.14 2.69
N ARG A 93 -9.64 -14.23 2.27
CA ARG A 93 -8.86 -15.09 3.16
C ARG A 93 -7.41 -14.68 3.09
N LEU A 94 -6.85 -14.29 4.23
CA LEU A 94 -5.48 -13.78 4.37
C LEU A 94 -4.62 -14.75 5.19
N THR A 95 -3.36 -14.89 4.82
CA THR A 95 -2.29 -15.48 5.64
C THR A 95 -1.06 -14.59 5.66
N THR A 96 -0.29 -14.68 6.75
CA THR A 96 1.03 -14.04 6.90
C THR A 96 2.13 -15.05 7.27
N ASP A 97 1.84 -16.34 7.15
CA ASP A 97 2.69 -17.44 7.64
C ASP A 97 2.65 -18.67 6.71
N ASN A 98 2.55 -18.44 5.41
CA ASN A 98 2.50 -19.50 4.38
C ASN A 98 1.38 -20.51 4.62
N TRP A 99 0.18 -20.02 4.94
CA TRP A 99 -1.03 -20.83 5.12
C TRP A 99 -1.01 -21.78 6.32
N ILE A 100 -0.06 -21.63 7.26
CA ILE A 100 -0.12 -22.33 8.55
C ILE A 100 -1.36 -21.84 9.33
N SER A 101 -1.62 -20.55 9.29
CA SER A 101 -2.86 -19.95 9.78
C SER A 101 -3.48 -19.04 8.72
N SER A 102 -4.79 -18.84 8.83
CA SER A 102 -5.50 -17.90 7.98
C SER A 102 -6.60 -17.18 8.76
N ARG A 103 -6.95 -15.99 8.29
CA ARG A 103 -8.08 -15.21 8.79
C ARG A 103 -8.93 -14.71 7.64
N ASP A 104 -10.24 -14.75 7.82
CA ASP A 104 -11.19 -14.27 6.83
C ASP A 104 -11.65 -12.84 7.18
N SER A 105 -11.93 -12.04 6.16
CA SER A 105 -12.53 -10.71 6.28
C SER A 105 -13.57 -10.52 5.19
N TYR A 106 -14.70 -9.89 5.51
CA TYR A 106 -15.75 -9.66 4.53
C TYR A 106 -15.51 -8.39 3.73
N ALA A 107 -15.62 -8.49 2.41
CA ALA A 107 -15.66 -7.32 1.55
C ALA A 107 -17.06 -6.69 1.59
N THR A 108 -17.11 -5.38 1.41
CA THR A 108 -18.36 -4.59 1.45
C THR A 108 -18.79 -4.26 0.03
N TYR A 109 -20.08 -4.45 -0.26
CA TYR A 109 -20.64 -4.05 -1.55
C TYR A 109 -20.47 -2.55 -1.79
N ILE A 110 -20.03 -2.16 -2.99
CA ILE A 110 -19.93 -0.76 -3.38
C ILE A 110 -21.29 -0.31 -3.94
N PRO A 111 -21.98 0.65 -3.31
CA PRO A 111 -23.30 1.11 -3.76
C PRO A 111 -23.27 1.60 -5.21
N ASN A 112 -24.31 1.27 -5.98
CA ASN A 112 -24.46 1.65 -7.40
C ASN A 112 -23.32 1.15 -8.32
N SER A 113 -22.53 0.17 -7.89
CA SER A 113 -21.46 -0.41 -8.72
C SER A 113 -21.94 -1.43 -9.75
N HIS A 114 -23.22 -1.82 -9.67
CA HIS A 114 -23.82 -2.76 -10.59
C HIS A 114 -23.93 -2.16 -11.99
N ASP A 115 -23.22 -2.73 -12.97
CA ASP A 115 -23.17 -2.24 -14.36
C ASP A 115 -24.08 -3.02 -15.32
N GLY A 116 -25.04 -3.77 -14.79
CA GLY A 116 -25.95 -4.65 -15.53
C GLY A 116 -25.43 -6.09 -15.67
N THR A 117 -24.15 -6.34 -15.40
CA THR A 117 -23.56 -7.69 -15.43
C THR A 117 -22.74 -7.98 -14.19
N TYR A 118 -21.98 -7.00 -13.69
CA TYR A 118 -21.03 -7.19 -12.61
C TYR A 118 -21.36 -6.32 -11.41
N ASP A 119 -20.99 -6.81 -10.22
CA ASP A 119 -20.97 -6.05 -8.99
C ASP A 119 -19.53 -5.80 -8.54
N ARG A 120 -19.33 -4.76 -7.72
CA ARG A 120 -18.03 -4.52 -7.09
C ARG A 120 -18.12 -4.53 -5.58
N PHE A 121 -17.07 -5.05 -4.97
CA PHE A 121 -16.90 -5.09 -3.52
C PHE A 121 -15.55 -4.50 -3.16
N SER A 122 -15.48 -3.70 -2.11
CA SER A 122 -14.23 -3.17 -1.56
C SER A 122 -13.86 -3.89 -0.27
N PHE A 123 -12.56 -4.09 -0.04
CA PHE A 123 -12.05 -4.63 1.22
C PHE A 123 -10.87 -3.84 1.74
N ILE A 124 -10.65 -3.96 3.05
CA ILE A 124 -9.45 -3.49 3.75
C ILE A 124 -8.93 -4.64 4.59
N LEU A 125 -7.68 -5.04 4.38
CA LEU A 125 -6.97 -6.00 5.23
C LEU A 125 -6.00 -5.25 6.12
N GLU A 126 -6.23 -5.28 7.44
CA GLU A 126 -5.26 -4.76 8.40
C GLU A 126 -4.22 -5.82 8.75
N ILE A 127 -2.96 -5.48 8.57
CA ILE A 127 -1.83 -6.34 8.86
C ILE A 127 -1.19 -5.88 10.17
N ASN A 128 -0.91 -6.81 11.08
CA ASN A 128 -0.19 -6.48 12.29
C ASN A 128 1.22 -5.97 11.92
N ARG A 129 1.66 -4.85 12.51
CA ARG A 129 2.90 -4.18 12.12
C ARG A 129 4.14 -5.05 12.29
N ASP A 130 4.15 -5.97 13.26
CA ASP A 130 5.20 -6.96 13.48
C ASP A 130 5.37 -7.95 12.31
N ARG A 131 4.33 -8.11 11.49
CA ARG A 131 4.38 -8.93 10.26
C ARG A 131 4.94 -8.17 9.06
N ILE A 132 5.09 -6.85 9.13
CA ILE A 132 5.62 -6.01 8.04
C ILE A 132 7.14 -5.86 8.20
N CYS A 133 7.80 -7.00 8.12
CA CYS A 133 9.25 -7.12 8.24
C CYS A 133 9.83 -7.58 6.91
N ALA A 134 10.99 -7.03 6.53
CA ALA A 134 11.64 -7.36 5.27
C ALA A 134 11.79 -8.88 5.09
N GLY A 135 11.34 -9.41 3.95
CA GLY A 135 11.37 -10.84 3.65
C GLY A 135 10.10 -11.62 4.03
N ASN A 136 9.19 -11.03 4.81
CA ASN A 136 7.86 -11.61 4.99
C ASN A 136 7.01 -11.46 3.73
N ASN A 137 6.11 -12.42 3.54
CA ASN A 137 5.15 -12.41 2.46
C ASN A 137 3.73 -12.50 3.02
N ILE A 138 2.88 -11.61 2.54
CA ILE A 138 1.47 -11.54 2.89
C ILE A 138 0.69 -12.05 1.69
N GLN A 139 -0.19 -13.02 1.90
CA GLN A 139 -0.96 -13.63 0.82
C GLN A 139 -2.44 -13.53 1.11
N PHE A 140 -3.24 -13.30 0.07
CA PHE A 140 -4.69 -13.49 0.15
C PHE A 140 -5.27 -14.13 -1.09
N CYS A 141 -6.44 -14.73 -0.92
CA CYS A 141 -7.33 -15.16 -1.98
C CYS A 141 -8.77 -14.72 -1.68
N ILE A 142 -9.62 -14.79 -2.69
CA ILE A 142 -10.99 -14.27 -2.66
C ILE A 142 -11.95 -15.44 -2.83
N CYS A 143 -12.96 -15.52 -1.97
CA CYS A 143 -14.06 -16.46 -2.07
C CYS A 143 -15.37 -15.69 -2.24
N TYR A 144 -16.09 -15.98 -3.32
CA TYR A 144 -17.47 -15.58 -3.50
C TYR A 144 -18.39 -16.75 -3.13
N GLU A 145 -19.24 -16.54 -2.13
CA GLU A 145 -20.30 -17.45 -1.74
C GLU A 145 -21.64 -16.96 -2.32
N SER A 146 -22.23 -17.77 -3.20
CA SER A 146 -23.52 -17.46 -3.84
C SER A 146 -24.71 -17.89 -2.98
N PHE A 147 -25.90 -17.39 -3.34
CA PHE A 147 -27.14 -17.63 -2.61
C PHE A 147 -27.54 -19.11 -2.44
N ASN A 148 -26.99 -20.00 -3.27
CA ASN A 148 -27.22 -21.45 -3.23
C ASN A 148 -26.11 -22.22 -2.49
N GLY A 149 -25.18 -21.52 -1.82
CA GLY A 149 -24.08 -22.12 -1.05
C GLY A 149 -22.90 -22.61 -1.88
N LEU A 150 -22.84 -22.30 -3.19
CA LEU A 150 -21.65 -22.56 -3.99
C LEU A 150 -20.57 -21.53 -3.70
N GLU A 151 -19.33 -22.00 -3.65
CA GLU A 151 -18.16 -21.15 -3.49
C GLU A 151 -17.36 -21.08 -4.80
N TYR A 152 -17.00 -19.85 -5.18
CA TYR A 152 -16.11 -19.56 -6.29
C TYR A 152 -14.87 -18.89 -5.76
N TRP A 153 -13.69 -19.40 -6.15
CA TRP A 153 -12.42 -18.96 -5.60
C TRP A 153 -11.58 -18.30 -6.68
N ASP A 154 -11.07 -17.11 -6.35
CA ASP A 154 -9.96 -16.48 -7.05
C ASP A 154 -8.72 -16.54 -6.16
N ASN A 155 -7.84 -17.46 -6.51
CA ASN A 155 -6.54 -17.66 -5.89
C ASN A 155 -5.40 -17.31 -6.85
N ASN A 156 -5.63 -16.43 -7.83
CA ASN A 156 -4.65 -16.01 -8.82
C ASN A 156 -3.92 -17.20 -9.47
N ASN A 157 -4.66 -18.17 -10.01
CA ASN A 157 -4.12 -19.39 -10.62
C ASN A 157 -3.18 -20.19 -9.68
N GLN A 158 -3.61 -20.39 -8.43
CA GLN A 158 -2.85 -21.09 -7.36
C GLN A 158 -1.66 -20.32 -6.79
N GLU A 159 -1.32 -19.15 -7.32
CA GLU A 159 -0.20 -18.34 -6.80
C GLU A 159 -0.61 -17.45 -5.62
N ASN A 160 -1.92 -17.19 -5.45
CA ASN A 160 -2.51 -16.17 -4.57
C ASN A 160 -2.05 -14.74 -4.91
N TYR A 161 -2.69 -13.76 -4.30
CA TYR A 161 -2.25 -12.37 -4.37
C TYR A 161 -1.23 -12.11 -3.26
N ARG A 162 0.00 -11.80 -3.66
CA ARG A 162 1.14 -11.67 -2.75
C ARG A 162 1.63 -10.23 -2.64
N PHE A 163 1.90 -9.80 -1.42
CA PHE A 163 2.62 -8.58 -1.10
C PHE A 163 3.93 -8.93 -0.37
N ASN A 164 5.06 -8.45 -0.92
CA ASN A 164 6.35 -8.56 -0.26
C ASN A 164 6.52 -7.41 0.73
N CYS A 165 6.94 -7.74 1.94
CA CYS A 165 7.35 -6.73 2.91
C CYS A 165 8.80 -6.34 2.62
N LEU A 166 9.01 -5.04 2.41
CA LEU A 166 10.30 -4.43 2.12
C LEU A 166 10.60 -3.34 3.14
N SER A 167 11.87 -2.97 3.26
CA SER A 167 12.30 -1.85 4.08
C SER A 167 13.26 -0.97 3.30
N ARG A 168 13.17 0.35 3.52
CA ARG A 168 14.18 1.29 3.03
C ARG A 168 14.57 2.27 4.12
N THR A 169 15.84 2.65 4.12
CA THR A 169 16.36 3.63 5.06
C THR A 169 16.28 5.01 4.43
N ILE A 170 15.66 5.95 5.14
CA ILE A 170 15.50 7.34 4.72
C ILE A 170 16.07 8.28 5.79
N PRO A 171 16.55 9.48 5.40
CA PRO A 171 16.90 10.49 6.38
C PRO A 171 15.68 10.86 7.22
N ASP A 172 15.87 11.00 8.53
CA ASP A 172 14.85 11.48 9.44
C ASP A 172 14.93 13.01 9.52
N TYR A 173 13.86 13.67 9.06
CA TYR A 173 13.70 15.12 9.07
C TYR A 173 12.76 15.60 10.19
N SER A 174 12.43 14.72 11.15
CA SER A 174 11.63 15.05 12.32
C SER A 174 12.53 15.81 13.30
N ILE A 175 12.47 17.16 13.29
CA ILE A 175 13.17 18.05 14.24
C ILE A 175 12.15 18.61 15.23
#